data_AF-A0AAV0WXM9-F1
#
_entry.id   AF-A0AAV0WXM9-F1
#
_cell.length_a   1.000
_cell.length_b   1.000
_cell.length_c   1.000
_cell.angle_alpha   90.00
_cell.angle_beta   90.00
_cell.angle_gamma   90.00
#
_symmetry.space_group_name_H-M   'P 1'
#
loop_
_entity.id
_entity.type
_entity.pdbx_description
1 polymer ?
#
loop_
_entity_poly.entity_id
_entity_poly.type
_entity_poly.pdbx_seq_one_letter_code
_entity_poly.pdbx_strand_id
1 'polypeptide(L)'
;MSSLVRLAQVTKKIVRPMPLVQRHISTSKKNQEVCVTNTELTEHEPQKRNWQSYGFEKEDETEDLNAMHATGFFSITLCIVGGIFMFAYMPDYNYKNWGEREAFLELRRREDQGLPLIDPNYIQPNLIQLPTEEELGDTEIVI
;
A
#
# COMPACT_ATOMS: atom_id res chain seq x y z
N MET A 1 25.78 -24.98 40.99
CA MET A 1 25.19 -23.64 41.17
C MET A 1 24.33 -23.34 39.94
N SER A 2 23.03 -23.59 40.05
CA SER A 2 22.05 -23.45 38.96
C SER A 2 21.37 -22.08 39.09
N SER A 3 21.53 -21.20 38.11
CA SER A 3 20.96 -19.86 38.11
C SER A 3 19.72 -19.81 37.23
N LEU A 4 18.64 -19.30 37.82
CA LEU A 4 17.26 -19.33 37.35
C LEU A 4 16.99 -18.27 36.28
N VAL A 5 16.46 -18.70 35.14
CA VAL A 5 15.87 -17.83 34.12
C VAL A 5 14.51 -17.35 34.62
N ARG A 6 14.34 -16.04 34.83
CA ARG A 6 13.04 -15.44 35.17
C ARG A 6 12.21 -15.24 33.90
N LEU A 7 11.15 -16.02 33.74
CA LEU A 7 10.17 -15.89 32.69
C LEU A 7 9.18 -14.77 33.07
N ALA A 8 9.16 -13.68 32.30
CA ALA A 8 8.21 -12.58 32.50
C ALA A 8 6.78 -13.05 32.15
N GLN A 9 5.91 -13.13 33.16
CA GLN A 9 4.49 -13.43 32.97
C GLN A 9 3.77 -12.19 32.44
N VAL A 10 3.54 -12.14 31.13
CA VAL A 10 2.66 -11.16 30.50
C VAL A 10 1.22 -11.56 30.81
N THR A 11 0.59 -10.86 31.76
CA THR A 11 -0.82 -11.02 32.08
C THR A 11 -1.66 -10.40 30.97
N LYS A 12 -2.25 -11.25 30.11
CA LYS A 12 -3.26 -10.82 29.15
C LYS A 12 -4.50 -10.40 29.92
N LYS A 13 -4.76 -9.09 30.05
CA LYS A 13 -6.04 -8.59 30.54
C LYS A 13 -7.11 -8.98 29.54
N ILE A 14 -7.91 -10.00 29.88
CA ILE A 14 -9.09 -10.40 29.12
C ILE A 14 -10.16 -9.32 29.35
N VAL A 15 -10.32 -8.44 28.36
CA VAL A 15 -11.44 -7.50 28.31
C VAL A 15 -12.69 -8.32 27.99
N ARG A 16 -13.66 -8.35 28.90
CA ARG A 16 -14.96 -8.97 28.65
C ARG A 16 -15.74 -8.06 27.68
N PRO A 17 -16.22 -8.56 26.53
CA PRO A 17 -17.09 -7.77 25.67
C PRO A 17 -18.42 -7.52 26.40
N MET A 18 -18.89 -6.27 26.43
CA MET A 18 -20.26 -5.97 26.87
C MET A 18 -21.25 -6.60 25.89
N PRO A 19 -22.36 -7.19 26.35
CA PRO A 19 -23.40 -7.68 25.46
C PRO A 19 -24.06 -6.47 24.77
N LEU A 20 -23.88 -6.39 23.45
CA LEU A 20 -24.55 -5.39 22.62
C LEU A 20 -26.02 -5.82 22.50
N VAL A 21 -26.90 -5.14 23.24
CA VAL A 21 -28.35 -5.38 23.17
C VAL A 21 -28.84 -4.87 21.81
N GLN A 22 -28.85 -5.74 20.80
CA GLN A 22 -29.50 -5.45 19.52
C GLN A 22 -31.02 -5.62 19.69
N ARG A 23 -31.75 -4.50 19.65
CA ARG A 23 -33.20 -4.52 19.49
C ARG A 23 -33.50 -4.66 18.00
N HIS A 24 -33.87 -5.87 17.57
CA HIS A 24 -34.37 -6.09 16.21
C HIS A 24 -35.79 -5.52 16.10
N ILE A 25 -35.90 -4.27 15.66
CA ILE A 25 -37.18 -3.68 15.28
C ILE A 25 -37.45 -4.13 13.84
N SER A 26 -38.25 -5.19 13.68
CA SER A 26 -38.82 -5.55 12.39
C SER A 26 -39.95 -4.58 12.08
N THR A 27 -39.70 -3.58 11.24
CA THR A 27 -40.71 -2.63 10.77
C THR A 27 -41.49 -3.16 9.55
N SER A 28 -41.45 -4.46 9.28
CA SER A 28 -42.22 -5.03 8.17
C SER A 28 -43.71 -5.08 8.54
N LYS A 29 -44.56 -4.49 7.70
CA LYS A 29 -46.01 -4.54 7.85
C LYS A 29 -46.47 -5.99 7.70
N LYS A 30 -47.16 -6.53 8.71
CA LYS A 30 -47.82 -7.84 8.62
C LYS A 30 -48.82 -7.78 7.46
N ASN A 31 -48.60 -8.55 6.40
CA ASN A 31 -49.56 -8.66 5.30
C ASN A 31 -50.86 -9.26 5.84
N GLN A 32 -51.96 -8.60 5.48
CA GLN A 32 -53.31 -8.89 5.89
C GLN A 32 -53.72 -10.29 5.41
N GLU A 33 -54.09 -11.16 6.34
CA GLU A 33 -54.64 -12.48 6.02
C GLU A 33 -56.01 -12.29 5.35
N VAL A 34 -56.05 -12.33 4.02
CA VAL A 34 -57.28 -12.26 3.22
C VAL A 34 -57.80 -13.68 2.99
N CYS A 35 -59.09 -13.85 3.29
CA CYS A 35 -59.93 -15.02 3.06
C CYS A 35 -59.62 -15.71 1.72
N VAL A 36 -59.30 -17.01 1.79
CA VAL A 36 -59.15 -17.91 0.64
C VAL A 36 -60.48 -17.94 -0.11
N THR A 37 -60.55 -17.18 -1.20
CA THR A 37 -61.50 -17.41 -2.27
C THR A 37 -60.68 -18.00 -3.40
N ASN A 38 -61.07 -19.19 -3.87
CA ASN A 38 -60.42 -19.94 -4.96
C ASN A 38 -60.53 -19.18 -6.29
N THR A 39 -59.80 -18.08 -6.39
CA THR A 39 -59.53 -17.38 -7.64
C THR A 39 -58.14 -17.83 -8.03
N GLU A 40 -58.05 -18.52 -9.16
CA GLU A 40 -56.83 -18.94 -9.82
C GLU A 40 -55.87 -17.73 -9.89
N LEU A 41 -54.95 -17.67 -8.91
CA LEU A 41 -53.84 -16.72 -8.93
C LEU A 41 -52.96 -17.20 -10.06
N THR A 42 -53.18 -16.67 -11.27
CA THR A 42 -52.12 -16.61 -12.24
C THR A 42 -50.99 -15.86 -11.55
N GLU A 43 -50.01 -16.59 -11.02
CA GLU A 43 -48.75 -16.04 -10.51
C GLU A 43 -48.12 -15.29 -11.68
N HIS A 44 -48.47 -14.02 -11.79
CA HIS A 44 -47.81 -13.14 -12.72
C HIS A 44 -46.41 -12.99 -12.14
N GLU A 45 -45.42 -13.64 -12.77
CA GLU A 45 -44.04 -13.46 -12.37
C GLU A 45 -43.77 -11.96 -12.20
N PRO A 46 -43.09 -11.56 -11.11
CA PRO A 46 -42.81 -10.15 -10.86
C PRO A 46 -42.19 -9.58 -12.13
N GLN A 47 -42.76 -8.49 -12.65
CA GLN A 47 -42.31 -7.90 -13.90
C GLN A 47 -40.78 -7.79 -13.87
N LYS A 48 -40.12 -8.59 -14.71
CA LYS A 48 -38.66 -8.65 -14.77
C LYS A 48 -38.19 -7.24 -15.04
N ARG A 49 -37.50 -6.65 -14.06
CA ARG A 49 -37.06 -5.25 -14.14
C ARG A 49 -36.23 -5.13 -15.42
N ASN A 50 -36.45 -4.09 -16.22
CA ASN A 50 -35.64 -3.83 -17.41
C ASN A 50 -34.23 -3.47 -16.94
N TRP A 51 -33.41 -4.49 -16.69
CA TRP A 51 -32.04 -4.36 -16.25
C TRP A 51 -31.18 -4.10 -17.48
N GLN A 52 -30.20 -3.22 -17.32
CA GLN A 52 -29.26 -2.86 -18.36
C GLN A 52 -27.89 -3.36 -17.93
N SER A 53 -27.27 -4.20 -18.75
CA SER A 53 -25.94 -4.73 -18.49
C SER A 53 -24.89 -3.59 -18.48
N TYR A 54 -23.97 -3.68 -17.53
CA TYR A 54 -22.77 -2.85 -17.38
C TYR A 54 -21.64 -3.28 -18.34
N GLY A 55 -21.84 -4.38 -19.07
CA GLY A 55 -20.93 -4.84 -20.12
C GLY A 55 -19.97 -5.94 -19.70
N PHE A 56 -20.13 -6.54 -18.51
CA PHE A 56 -19.36 -7.72 -18.10
C PHE A 56 -20.05 -9.01 -18.52
N GLU A 57 -21.36 -9.11 -18.25
CA GLU A 57 -22.19 -10.25 -18.61
C GLU A 57 -23.53 -9.78 -19.21
N LYS A 58 -23.99 -10.44 -20.29
CA LYS A 58 -25.18 -10.00 -21.04
C LYS A 58 -26.45 -10.71 -20.62
N GLU A 59 -26.32 -11.92 -20.07
CA GLU A 59 -27.46 -12.82 -19.85
C GLU A 59 -27.93 -12.85 -18.39
N ASP A 60 -27.02 -12.67 -17.42
CA ASP A 60 -27.31 -12.72 -15.98
C ASP A 60 -27.02 -11.38 -15.29
N GLU A 61 -28.05 -10.78 -14.69
CA GLU A 61 -27.97 -9.52 -13.94
C GLU A 61 -27.06 -9.65 -12.72
N THR A 62 -27.08 -10.80 -12.05
CA THR A 62 -26.39 -10.98 -10.77
C THR A 62 -24.89 -11.11 -10.95
N GLU A 63 -24.47 -11.87 -11.97
CA GLU A 63 -23.07 -12.02 -12.35
C GLU A 63 -22.49 -10.71 -12.90
N ASP A 64 -23.24 -9.97 -13.72
CA ASP A 64 -22.80 -8.67 -14.26
C ASP A 64 -22.57 -7.64 -13.15
N LEU A 65 -23.48 -7.54 -12.18
CA LEU A 65 -23.34 -6.67 -11.01
C LEU A 65 -22.16 -7.08 -10.12
N ASN A 66 -21.96 -8.38 -9.91
CA ASN A 66 -20.86 -8.87 -9.09
C ASN A 66 -19.51 -8.59 -9.76
N ALA A 67 -19.41 -8.85 -11.06
CA ALA A 67 -18.22 -8.57 -11.85
C ALA A 67 -17.89 -7.07 -11.89
N MET A 68 -18.91 -6.21 -12.03
CA MET A 68 -18.75 -4.76 -12.00
C MET A 68 -18.21 -4.26 -10.65
N HIS A 69 -18.80 -4.73 -9.54
CA HIS A 69 -18.34 -4.36 -8.20
C HIS A 69 -16.94 -4.90 -7.89
N ALA A 70 -16.67 -6.17 -8.22
CA ALA A 70 -15.36 -6.77 -8.01
C ALA A 70 -14.29 -6.03 -8.82
N THR A 71 -14.55 -5.75 -10.10
CA THR A 71 -13.61 -5.02 -10.97
C THR A 71 -13.35 -3.63 -10.44
N GLY A 72 -14.40 -2.86 -10.07
CA GLY A 72 -14.24 -1.52 -9.51
C GLY A 72 -13.47 -1.52 -8.19
N PHE A 73 -13.74 -2.47 -7.30
CA PHE A 73 -13.04 -2.60 -6.03
C PHE A 73 -11.56 -2.95 -6.24
N PHE A 74 -11.24 -4.02 -6.97
CA PHE A 74 -9.86 -4.45 -7.15
C PHE A 74 -9.04 -3.45 -7.98
N SER A 75 -9.59 -2.94 -9.09
CA SER A 75 -8.84 -2.01 -9.94
C SER A 75 -8.69 -0.63 -9.29
N ILE A 76 -9.78 0.02 -8.91
CA ILE A 76 -9.74 1.41 -8.46
C ILE A 76 -9.28 1.47 -7.01
N THR A 77 -9.93 0.73 -6.11
CA THR A 77 -9.65 0.89 -4.68
C THR A 77 -8.34 0.21 -4.28
N LEU A 78 -8.11 -1.04 -4.70
CA LEU A 78 -6.92 -1.77 -4.28
C LEU A 78 -5.69 -1.38 -5.11
N CYS A 79 -5.75 -1.46 -6.43
CA CYS A 79 -4.58 -1.19 -7.28
C CYS A 79 -4.26 0.30 -7.40
N ILE A 80 -5.24 1.17 -7.69
CA ILE A 80 -4.97 2.61 -7.84
C ILE A 80 -4.75 3.26 -6.46
N VAL A 81 -5.78 3.28 -5.61
CA VAL A 81 -5.67 4.00 -4.32
C VAL A 81 -4.67 3.31 -3.38
N GLY A 82 -4.76 1.99 -3.24
CA GLY A 82 -3.80 1.22 -2.43
C GLY A 82 -2.38 1.28 -2.99
N GLY A 83 -2.20 1.20 -4.32
CA GLY A 83 -0.88 1.34 -4.96
C GLY A 83 -0.27 2.72 -4.75
N ILE A 84 -1.04 3.80 -4.95
CA ILE A 84 -0.57 5.17 -4.69
C ILE A 84 -0.19 5.35 -3.22
N PHE A 85 -0.98 4.81 -2.29
CA PHE A 85 -0.65 4.85 -0.87
C PHE A 85 0.69 4.16 -0.59
N MET A 86 0.90 2.97 -1.15
CA MET A 86 2.17 2.23 -1.00
C MET A 86 3.35 3.01 -1.58
N PHE A 87 3.21 3.64 -2.75
CA PHE A 87 4.27 4.45 -3.35
C PHE A 87 4.54 5.73 -2.57
N ALA A 88 3.50 6.40 -2.06
CA ALA A 88 3.63 7.64 -1.29
C ALA A 88 4.36 7.44 0.04
N TYR A 89 4.18 6.29 0.68
CA TYR A 89 4.81 5.93 1.96
C TYR A 89 5.92 4.88 1.81
N MET A 90 6.41 4.67 0.59
CA MET A 90 7.55 3.78 0.36
C MET A 90 8.77 4.32 1.13
N PRO A 91 9.55 3.45 1.81
CA PRO A 91 10.79 3.88 2.45
C PRO A 91 11.73 4.54 1.43
N ASP A 92 12.60 5.42 1.94
CA ASP A 92 13.46 6.32 1.16
C ASP A 92 14.04 5.67 -0.11
N TYR A 93 13.40 5.97 -1.24
CA TYR A 93 13.78 5.41 -2.54
C TYR A 93 15.07 6.06 -3.03
N ASN A 94 16.08 5.23 -3.32
CA ASN A 94 17.43 5.65 -3.70
C ASN A 94 18.17 6.46 -2.62
N TYR A 95 17.81 6.31 -1.33
CA TYR A 95 18.50 6.96 -0.21
C TYR A 95 18.60 8.49 -0.36
N LYS A 96 17.58 9.14 -0.95
CA LYS A 96 17.60 10.59 -1.20
C LYS A 96 17.58 11.38 0.11
N ASN A 97 16.65 11.05 0.99
CA ASN A 97 16.53 11.73 2.28
C ASN A 97 17.78 11.48 3.14
N TRP A 98 18.33 10.25 3.08
CA TRP A 98 19.59 9.95 3.74
C TRP A 98 20.76 10.76 3.16
N GLY A 99 20.87 10.85 1.84
CA GLY A 99 21.93 11.60 1.16
C GLY A 99 21.88 13.10 1.47
N GLU A 100 20.70 13.71 1.47
CA GLU A 100 20.51 15.11 1.87
C GLU A 100 20.92 15.35 3.33
N ARG A 101 20.51 14.45 4.23
CA ARG A 101 20.89 14.52 5.65
C ARG A 101 22.39 14.39 5.85
N GLU A 102 23.02 13.41 5.22
CA GLU A 102 24.46 13.17 5.37
C GLU A 102 25.27 14.32 4.76
N ALA A 103 24.86 14.82 3.59
CA ALA A 103 25.49 15.98 2.96
C ALA A 103 25.45 17.22 3.87
N PHE A 104 24.33 17.49 4.54
CA PHE A 104 24.23 18.60 5.49
C PHE A 104 25.22 18.46 6.66
N LEU A 105 25.36 17.25 7.21
CA LEU A 105 26.29 16.98 8.31
C LEU A 105 27.75 17.13 7.85
N GLU A 106 28.08 16.61 6.68
CA GLU A 106 29.43 16.67 6.11
C GLU A 106 29.86 18.09 5.72
N LEU A 107 28.95 18.90 5.18
CA LEU A 107 29.20 20.32 4.92
C LEU A 107 29.50 21.06 6.21
N ARG A 108 28.69 20.85 7.26
CA ARG A 108 28.90 21.51 8.56
C ARG A 108 30.26 21.16 9.17
N ARG A 109 30.68 19.90 9.11
CA ARG A 109 32.01 19.45 9.57
C ARG A 109 33.13 20.17 8.82
N ARG A 110 33.01 20.34 7.50
CA ARG A 110 34.01 21.02 6.66
C ARG A 110 34.07 22.53 6.94
N GLU A 111 32.92 23.17 7.13
CA GLU A 111 32.84 24.58 7.52
C GLU A 111 33.52 24.84 8.86
N ASP A 112 33.28 23.99 9.86
CA ASP A 112 33.90 24.11 11.20
C ASP A 112 35.42 23.92 11.15
N GLN A 113 35.92 23.14 10.18
CA GLN A 113 37.35 22.94 9.94
C GLN A 113 37.95 24.00 8.99
N GLY A 114 37.13 24.86 8.38
CA GLY A 114 37.57 25.87 7.42
C GLY A 114 38.05 25.30 6.07
N LEU A 115 37.66 24.06 5.73
CA LEU A 115 37.99 23.43 4.44
C LEU A 115 37.05 23.89 3.32
N PRO A 116 37.45 23.75 2.04
CA PRO A 116 36.52 23.92 0.93
C PRO A 116 35.33 22.95 1.06
N LEU A 117 34.14 23.40 0.64
CA LEU A 117 32.89 22.64 0.80
C LEU A 117 32.93 21.27 0.10
N ILE A 118 33.52 21.23 -1.09
CA ILE A 118 33.71 20.02 -1.89
C ILE A 118 35.15 20.04 -2.41
N ASP A 119 35.86 18.93 -2.20
CA ASP A 119 37.19 18.73 -2.78
C ASP A 119 37.02 18.36 -4.27
N PRO A 120 37.69 19.05 -5.21
CA PRO A 120 37.70 18.66 -6.62
C PRO A 120 38.28 17.25 -6.83
N ASN A 121 39.20 16.81 -5.98
CA ASN A 121 39.79 15.48 -6.07
C ASN A 121 39.02 14.50 -5.18
N TYR A 122 38.29 13.57 -5.80
CA TYR A 122 37.61 12.50 -5.06
C TYR A 122 38.61 11.54 -4.39
N ILE A 123 39.73 11.29 -5.05
CA ILE A 123 40.81 10.42 -4.57
C ILE A 123 42.00 11.31 -4.20
N GLN A 124 42.65 11.01 -3.08
CA GLN A 124 43.89 11.68 -2.73
C GLN A 124 44.94 11.41 -3.81
N PRO A 125 45.58 12.43 -4.39
CA PRO A 125 46.53 12.26 -5.50
C PRO A 125 47.71 11.36 -5.13
N ASN A 126 48.07 11.32 -3.85
CA ASN A 126 49.14 10.46 -3.32
C ASN A 126 48.85 8.95 -3.43
N LEU A 127 47.58 8.56 -3.54
CA LEU A 127 47.19 7.16 -3.72
C LEU A 127 47.27 6.71 -5.19
N ILE A 128 47.36 7.66 -6.12
CA ILE A 128 47.42 7.39 -7.55
C ILE A 128 48.88 7.36 -7.96
N GLN A 129 49.39 6.18 -8.30
CA GLN A 129 50.69 6.03 -8.94
C GLN A 129 50.49 6.19 -10.44
N LEU A 130 50.91 7.34 -10.97
CA LEU A 130 50.96 7.56 -12.41
C LEU A 130 52.18 6.82 -12.97
N PRO A 131 52.04 6.08 -14.09
CA PRO A 131 53.19 5.50 -14.78
C PRO A 131 54.13 6.60 -15.25
N THR A 132 55.41 6.27 -15.30
CA THR A 132 56.47 7.22 -15.67
C THR A 132 56.43 7.48 -17.18
N GLU A 133 56.93 8.64 -17.65
CA GLU A 133 56.92 8.98 -19.09
C GLU A 133 57.60 7.91 -19.97
N GLU A 134 58.64 7.25 -19.46
CA GLU A 134 59.33 6.15 -20.16
C GLU A 134 58.45 4.90 -20.36
N GLU A 135 57.52 4.64 -19.45
CA GLU A 135 56.57 3.50 -19.53
C GLU A 135 55.36 3.83 -20.43
N LEU A 136 55.15 5.12 -20.72
CA LEU A 136 54.02 5.61 -21.50
C LEU A 136 54.25 5.52 -23.03
N GLY A 137 55.51 5.42 -23.47
CA GLY A 137 55.87 5.19 -24.88
C GLY A 137 55.20 6.16 -25.86
N ASP A 138 54.66 5.62 -26.96
CA ASP A 138 53.96 6.38 -28.01
C ASP A 138 52.43 6.41 -27.81
N THR A 139 51.96 6.36 -26.56
CA THR A 139 50.50 6.38 -26.30
C THR A 139 49.96 7.79 -26.59
N GLU A 140 48.98 7.92 -27.51
CA GLU A 140 48.34 9.21 -27.80
C GLU A 140 47.64 9.76 -26.55
N ILE A 141 48.13 10.91 -26.07
CA ILE A 141 47.49 11.66 -24.99
C ILE A 141 46.29 12.39 -25.59
N VAL A 142 45.09 11.84 -25.37
CA VAL A 142 43.84 12.53 -25.69
C VAL A 142 43.52 13.49 -24.55
N ILE A 143 43.62 14.79 -24.84
CA ILE A 143 43.30 15.90 -23.91
C ILE A 143 41.83 16.28 -24.06
#